data_AF-A0A4R5H7P6-F1
#
_entry.id   AF-A0A4R5H7P6-F1
#
_cell.length_a   1.000
_cell.length_b   1.000
_cell.length_c   1.000
_cell.angle_alpha   90.00
_cell.angle_beta   90.00
_cell.angle_gamma   90.00
#
_symmetry.space_group_name_H-M   'P 1'
#
loop_
_entity.id
_entity.type
_entity.pdbx_description
1 polymer ?
#
loop_
_entity_poly.entity_id
_entity_poly.type
_entity_poly.pdbx_seq_one_letter_code
_entity_poly.pdbx_strand_id
1 'polypeptide(L)'
;MACILMCVAGAAHADKAQPNRLDLALASELLEASKSDQSISKHDKLFTKRCEVIDKYLPPTSTPIGKAMVYSCTAPAVGVAFYAGKDLGQHSPDKIAKYIEASFAKNGMLAKVFIESEHRHGSSVAMMMNGGSHLYNPMNPLEAIKNIESFAAEAKLIYFTDKKISPKELEKWVKSEIAYLPETG
;
A
#
# COMPACT_ATOMS: atom_id res chain seq x y z
N MET A 1 31.75 51.73 17.61
CA MET A 1 30.84 51.64 16.44
C MET A 1 31.18 50.35 15.70
N ALA A 2 30.50 49.26 16.05
CA ALA A 2 30.62 47.95 15.42
C ALA A 2 29.35 47.17 15.74
N CYS A 3 28.52 46.89 14.74
CA CYS A 3 27.52 45.84 14.82
C CYS A 3 27.54 45.11 13.48
N ILE A 4 27.92 43.85 13.58
CA ILE A 4 28.26 42.96 12.48
C ILE A 4 26.97 42.58 11.74
N LEU A 5 27.07 42.61 10.41
CA LEU A 5 26.07 42.14 9.45
C LEU A 5 25.44 40.80 9.89
N MET A 6 24.12 40.77 10.04
CA MET A 6 23.36 39.53 10.06
C MET A 6 23.25 38.98 8.63
N CYS A 7 24.03 37.96 8.31
CA CYS A 7 23.75 37.05 7.21
C CYS A 7 22.58 36.14 7.62
N VAL A 8 21.34 36.54 7.32
CA VAL A 8 20.24 35.57 7.25
C VAL A 8 20.18 35.06 5.81
N ALA A 9 21.07 34.10 5.53
CA ALA A 9 20.95 33.27 4.33
C ALA A 9 19.79 32.29 4.53
N GLY A 10 18.56 32.79 4.38
CA GLY A 10 17.38 31.95 4.23
C GLY A 10 17.32 31.40 2.81
N ALA A 11 18.10 30.35 2.54
CA ALA A 11 18.00 29.59 1.30
C ALA A 11 18.20 28.10 1.59
N ALA A 12 17.10 27.34 1.43
CA ALA A 12 16.99 25.96 0.94
C ALA A 12 15.77 25.32 1.63
N HIS A 13 14.59 25.36 1.01
CA HIS A 13 14.12 24.26 0.15
C HIS A 13 14.32 22.88 0.78
N ALA A 14 13.33 22.41 1.53
CA ALA A 14 12.82 21.04 1.42
C ALA A 14 11.58 20.88 2.30
N ASP A 15 10.51 21.61 1.99
CA ASP A 15 9.13 21.19 2.29
C ASP A 15 8.70 20.10 1.26
N LYS A 16 9.60 19.14 1.03
CA LYS A 16 9.40 18.02 0.12
C LYS A 16 9.10 16.82 0.99
N ALA A 17 7.82 16.44 0.98
CA ALA A 17 7.30 15.12 1.32
C ALA A 17 8.01 14.45 2.51
N GLN A 18 7.42 14.53 3.71
CA GLN A 18 7.63 13.43 4.65
C GLN A 18 6.95 12.19 4.03
N PRO A 19 7.67 11.17 3.53
CA PRO A 19 7.05 9.86 3.41
C PRO A 19 6.61 9.47 4.84
N ASN A 20 5.30 9.34 5.05
CA ASN A 20 4.73 8.99 6.35
C ASN A 20 5.30 7.64 6.82
N ARG A 21 5.59 7.56 8.12
CA ARG A 21 6.29 6.47 8.86
C ARG A 21 5.84 5.02 8.63
N LEU A 22 4.76 4.73 7.91
CA LEU A 22 4.20 3.39 7.85
C LEU A 22 5.05 2.46 6.98
N ASP A 23 5.47 2.94 5.81
CA ASP A 23 6.41 2.24 4.92
C ASP A 23 7.76 1.98 5.61
N LEU A 24 8.28 2.99 6.34
CA LEU A 24 9.50 2.90 7.14
C LEU A 24 9.36 1.95 8.32
N ALA A 25 8.21 1.94 9.00
CA ALA A 25 7.93 1.02 10.10
C ALA A 25 7.84 -0.42 9.58
N LEU A 26 7.13 -0.64 8.48
CA LEU A 26 7.02 -1.95 7.80
C LEU A 26 8.38 -2.44 7.30
N ALA A 27 9.19 -1.55 6.71
CA ALA A 27 10.54 -1.87 6.26
C ALA A 27 11.46 -2.21 7.46
N SER A 28 11.35 -1.45 8.56
CA SER A 28 12.11 -1.70 9.78
C SER A 28 11.74 -3.03 10.41
N GLU A 29 10.44 -3.35 10.51
CA GLU A 29 9.95 -4.62 11.07
C GLU A 29 10.44 -5.80 10.24
N LEU A 30 10.35 -5.72 8.92
CA LEU A 30 10.84 -6.75 8.00
C LEU A 30 12.36 -6.93 8.11
N LEU A 31 13.13 -5.84 8.19
CA LEU A 31 14.58 -5.91 8.35
C LEU A 31 14.98 -6.54 9.69
N GLU A 32 14.33 -6.14 10.78
CA GLU A 32 14.60 -6.70 12.10
C GLU A 32 14.24 -8.18 12.16
N ALA A 33 13.09 -8.58 11.60
CA ALA A 33 12.66 -9.97 11.54
C ALA A 33 13.59 -10.85 10.70
N SER A 34 14.19 -10.29 9.64
CA SER A 34 15.07 -11.03 8.71
C SER A 34 16.57 -10.82 8.96
N LYS A 35 16.97 -10.14 10.05
CA LYS A 35 18.38 -9.73 10.24
C LYS A 35 19.38 -10.88 10.34
N SER A 36 18.93 -12.05 10.78
CA SER A 36 19.77 -13.25 10.88
C SER A 36 20.10 -13.87 9.51
N ASP A 37 19.31 -13.58 8.47
CA ASP A 37 19.51 -14.14 7.12
C ASP A 37 20.58 -13.38 6.34
N GLN A 38 21.80 -13.91 6.26
CA GLN A 38 22.88 -13.28 5.48
C GLN A 38 22.90 -13.69 4.00
N SER A 39 21.99 -14.58 3.56
CA SER A 39 21.95 -15.08 2.17
C SER A 39 21.32 -14.10 1.19
N ILE A 40 20.55 -13.13 1.68
CA ILE A 40 19.84 -12.12 0.90
C ILE A 40 20.31 -10.72 1.34
N SER A 41 20.60 -9.84 0.39
CA SER A 41 21.01 -8.47 0.70
C SER A 41 19.87 -7.68 1.39
N LYS A 42 20.19 -6.63 2.15
CA LYS A 42 19.16 -5.73 2.73
C LYS A 42 18.25 -5.13 1.66
N HIS A 43 18.83 -4.77 0.52
CA HIS A 43 18.09 -4.26 -0.63
C HIS A 43 17.08 -5.30 -1.11
N ASP A 44 17.52 -6.54 -1.31
CA ASP A 44 16.63 -7.58 -1.83
C ASP A 44 15.53 -7.96 -0.83
N LYS A 45 15.84 -7.98 0.47
CA LYS A 45 14.84 -8.19 1.53
C LYS A 45 13.72 -7.15 1.49
N LEU A 46 14.06 -5.91 1.18
CA LEU A 46 13.11 -4.80 1.24
C LEU A 46 12.33 -4.59 -0.06
N PHE A 47 12.92 -4.91 -1.20
CA PHE A 47 12.42 -4.50 -2.51
C PHE A 47 12.13 -5.69 -3.44
N THR A 48 13.14 -6.48 -3.81
CA THR A 48 13.01 -7.48 -4.88
C THR A 48 12.40 -8.80 -4.42
N LYS A 49 12.69 -9.22 -3.19
CA LYS A 49 12.22 -10.46 -2.55
C LYS A 49 11.30 -10.19 -1.38
N ARG A 50 10.72 -8.99 -1.29
CA ARG A 50 9.95 -8.53 -0.15
C ARG A 50 8.84 -9.52 0.25
N CYS A 51 8.05 -9.98 -0.72
CA CYS A 51 6.98 -10.95 -0.44
C CYS A 51 7.49 -12.32 0.04
N GLU A 52 8.62 -12.81 -0.50
CA GLU A 52 9.25 -14.04 0.00
C GLU A 52 9.74 -13.87 1.44
N VAL A 53 10.29 -12.70 1.76
CA VAL A 53 10.82 -12.37 3.09
C VAL A 53 9.67 -12.15 4.08
N ILE A 54 8.55 -11.54 3.66
CA ILE A 54 7.34 -11.42 4.47
C ILE A 54 6.82 -12.81 4.82
N ASP A 55 6.62 -13.69 3.84
CA ASP A 55 6.12 -15.05 4.06
C ASP A 55 7.02 -15.85 5.01
N LYS A 56 8.34 -15.69 4.88
CA LYS A 56 9.33 -16.42 5.67
C LYS A 56 9.51 -15.88 7.09
N TYR A 57 9.43 -14.57 7.29
CA TYR A 57 9.88 -13.92 8.54
C TYR A 57 8.81 -13.10 9.26
N LEU A 58 7.77 -12.65 8.58
CA LEU A 58 6.64 -11.94 9.19
C LEU A 58 5.43 -12.86 9.23
N PRO A 59 5.14 -13.51 10.39
CA PRO A 59 3.97 -14.35 10.50
C PRO A 59 2.69 -13.54 10.26
N PRO A 60 1.60 -14.17 9.80
CA PRO A 60 0.33 -13.49 9.56
C PRO A 60 -0.11 -12.71 10.80
N THR A 61 -0.14 -11.39 10.71
CA THR A 61 -0.60 -10.56 11.83
C THR A 61 -2.13 -10.55 11.86
N SER A 62 -2.69 -10.37 13.05
CA SER A 62 -4.14 -10.18 13.19
C SER A 62 -4.61 -8.78 12.77
N THR A 63 -3.67 -7.84 12.60
CA THR A 63 -3.95 -6.44 12.27
C THR A 63 -4.42 -6.28 10.82
N PRO A 64 -5.30 -5.30 10.51
CA PRO A 64 -5.77 -5.09 9.15
C PRO A 64 -4.62 -4.84 8.17
N ILE A 65 -3.62 -4.07 8.60
CA ILE A 65 -2.47 -3.74 7.77
C ILE A 65 -1.61 -4.95 7.44
N GLY A 66 -1.33 -5.85 8.39
CA GLY A 66 -0.53 -7.03 8.06
C GLY A 66 -1.32 -8.04 7.24
N LYS A 67 -2.64 -8.15 7.44
CA LYS A 67 -3.51 -8.94 6.53
C LYS A 67 -3.52 -8.37 5.11
N ALA A 68 -3.65 -7.05 4.97
CA ALA A 68 -3.59 -6.36 3.68
C ALA A 68 -2.22 -6.58 3.00
N MET A 69 -1.14 -6.45 3.77
CA MET A 69 0.22 -6.70 3.30
C MET A 69 0.39 -8.12 2.77
N VAL A 70 0.01 -9.14 3.56
CA VAL A 70 0.11 -10.55 3.15
C VAL A 70 -0.74 -10.82 1.92
N TYR A 71 -1.99 -10.35 1.89
CA TYR A 71 -2.87 -10.52 0.72
C TYR A 71 -2.26 -9.90 -0.55
N SER A 72 -1.61 -8.74 -0.43
CA SER A 72 -0.96 -8.09 -1.57
C SER A 72 0.27 -8.83 -2.12
N CYS A 73 0.70 -9.91 -1.45
CA CYS A 73 1.74 -10.81 -1.92
C CYS A 73 1.21 -12.08 -2.60
N THR A 74 -0.07 -12.41 -2.47
CA THR A 74 -0.61 -13.69 -2.97
C THR A 74 -0.91 -13.71 -4.46
N ALA A 75 -1.12 -12.53 -5.06
CA ALA A 75 -1.44 -12.35 -6.47
C ALA A 75 -1.19 -10.89 -6.87
N PRO A 76 -1.27 -10.53 -8.17
CA PRO A 76 -1.37 -9.15 -8.65
C PRO A 76 -2.67 -8.47 -8.15
N ALA A 77 -2.74 -8.18 -6.86
CA ALA A 77 -3.94 -7.75 -6.15
C ALA A 77 -3.61 -6.66 -5.12
N VAL A 78 -4.63 -5.93 -4.68
CA VAL A 78 -4.49 -4.84 -3.71
C VAL A 78 -4.97 -5.28 -2.34
N GLY A 79 -4.10 -5.16 -1.34
CA GLY A 79 -4.49 -5.25 0.06
C GLY A 79 -4.97 -3.89 0.55
N VAL A 80 -6.14 -3.84 1.19
CA VAL A 80 -6.67 -2.60 1.76
C VAL A 80 -6.87 -2.77 3.26
N ALA A 81 -6.23 -1.91 4.04
CA ALA A 81 -6.46 -1.79 5.47
C ALA A 81 -7.45 -0.65 5.72
N PHE A 82 -8.58 -0.94 6.33
CA PHE A 82 -9.61 0.04 6.67
C PHE A 82 -9.81 0.11 8.17
N TYR A 83 -9.42 1.22 8.77
CA TYR A 83 -9.67 1.55 10.16
C TYR A 83 -10.96 2.36 10.22
N ALA A 84 -12.02 1.78 10.78
CA ALA A 84 -13.34 2.41 10.86
C ALA A 84 -13.53 3.07 12.21
N GLY A 85 -13.54 4.40 12.23
CA GLY A 85 -13.78 5.23 13.41
C GLY A 85 -15.23 5.70 13.54
N LYS A 86 -15.50 6.42 14.63
CA LYS A 86 -16.83 7.00 14.91
C LYS A 86 -17.24 8.09 13.92
N ASP A 87 -16.28 8.67 13.22
CA ASP A 87 -16.44 9.71 12.20
C ASP A 87 -17.14 9.20 10.91
N LEU A 88 -17.33 7.89 10.75
CA LEU A 88 -18.22 7.35 9.71
C LEU A 88 -19.69 7.67 9.96
N GLY A 89 -20.07 8.07 11.18
CA GLY A 89 -21.45 8.35 11.54
C GLY A 89 -22.37 7.14 11.30
N GLN A 90 -23.34 7.29 10.42
CA GLN A 90 -24.31 6.23 10.10
C GLN A 90 -23.83 5.28 8.99
N HIS A 91 -22.66 5.52 8.40
CA HIS A 91 -22.15 4.70 7.31
C HIS A 91 -21.54 3.39 7.85
N SER A 92 -22.09 2.26 7.39
CA SER A 92 -21.60 0.93 7.77
C SER A 92 -20.20 0.67 7.20
N PRO A 93 -19.23 0.26 8.04
CA PRO A 93 -17.88 -0.11 7.59
C PRO A 93 -17.89 -1.20 6.51
N ASP A 94 -18.73 -2.23 6.68
CA ASP A 94 -18.84 -3.33 5.70
C ASP A 94 -19.36 -2.85 4.34
N LYS A 95 -20.28 -1.89 4.32
CA LYS A 95 -20.79 -1.31 3.07
C LYS A 95 -19.70 -0.51 2.36
N ILE A 96 -18.90 0.25 3.11
CA ILE A 96 -17.76 1.00 2.57
C ILE A 96 -16.70 0.03 2.02
N ALA A 97 -16.37 -1.02 2.78
CA ALA A 97 -15.43 -2.04 2.35
C ALA A 97 -15.85 -2.72 1.04
N LYS A 98 -17.12 -3.16 0.95
CA LYS A 98 -17.68 -3.72 -0.29
C LYS A 98 -17.65 -2.74 -1.45
N TYR A 99 -17.91 -1.45 -1.17
CA TYR A 99 -17.83 -0.41 -2.20
C TYR A 99 -16.39 -0.23 -2.71
N ILE A 100 -15.40 -0.23 -1.82
CA ILE A 100 -13.97 -0.17 -2.19
C ILE A 100 -13.59 -1.39 -3.05
N GLU A 101 -13.90 -2.61 -2.60
CA GLU A 101 -13.62 -3.85 -3.36
C GLU A 101 -14.28 -3.81 -4.75
N ALA A 102 -15.54 -3.39 -4.83
CA ALA A 102 -16.26 -3.26 -6.10
C ALA A 102 -15.67 -2.16 -7.00
N SER A 103 -15.13 -1.08 -6.42
CA SER A 103 -14.53 0.02 -7.18
C SER A 103 -13.20 -0.41 -7.79
N PHE A 104 -12.38 -1.19 -7.07
CA PHE A 104 -11.20 -1.83 -7.66
C PHE A 104 -11.58 -2.79 -8.78
N ALA A 105 -12.62 -3.61 -8.56
CA ALA A 105 -13.09 -4.58 -9.54
C ALA A 105 -13.55 -3.91 -10.85
N LYS A 106 -14.25 -2.78 -10.78
CA LYS A 106 -14.60 -1.95 -11.94
C LYS A 106 -13.39 -1.44 -12.71
N ASN A 107 -12.28 -1.23 -12.01
CA ASN A 107 -11.00 -0.86 -12.59
C ASN A 107 -10.15 -2.08 -12.99
N GLY A 108 -10.79 -3.25 -13.11
CA GLY A 108 -10.15 -4.52 -13.46
C GLY A 108 -9.36 -5.16 -12.33
N MET A 109 -9.14 -4.51 -11.19
CA MET A 109 -8.20 -4.95 -10.16
C MET A 109 -8.90 -5.76 -9.07
N LEU A 110 -8.27 -6.83 -8.59
CA LEU A 110 -8.73 -7.45 -7.34
C LEU A 110 -8.26 -6.67 -6.13
N ALA A 111 -9.16 -6.49 -5.18
CA ALA A 111 -8.82 -5.95 -3.87
C ALA A 111 -9.51 -6.73 -2.76
N LYS A 112 -8.87 -6.76 -1.58
CA LYS A 112 -9.46 -7.28 -0.36
C LYS A 112 -9.35 -6.23 0.74
N VAL A 113 -10.48 -5.91 1.36
CA VAL A 113 -10.52 -4.97 2.48
C VAL A 113 -10.54 -5.73 3.81
N PHE A 114 -9.63 -5.36 4.69
CA PHE A 114 -9.55 -5.83 6.07
C PHE A 114 -9.93 -4.68 7.00
N ILE A 115 -10.93 -4.91 7.85
CA ILE A 115 -11.54 -3.86 8.66
C ILE A 115 -11.09 -4.00 10.11
N GLU A 116 -10.66 -2.89 10.72
CA GLU A 116 -10.68 -2.70 12.18
C GLU A 116 -11.88 -1.83 12.54
N SER A 117 -12.77 -2.36 13.37
CA SER A 117 -13.91 -1.60 13.86
C SER A 117 -13.52 -0.79 15.09
N GLU A 118 -14.24 0.31 15.33
CA GLU A 118 -14.11 1.16 16.52
C GLU A 118 -12.73 1.82 16.70
N HIS A 119 -12.06 2.15 15.59
CA HIS A 119 -10.75 2.79 15.64
C HIS A 119 -10.82 4.17 16.33
N ARG A 120 -9.95 4.37 17.33
CA ARG A 120 -10.05 5.50 18.28
C ARG A 120 -9.76 6.86 17.66
N HIS A 121 -8.97 6.91 16.59
CA HIS A 121 -8.44 8.15 16.03
C HIS A 121 -9.16 8.62 14.76
N GLY A 122 -10.34 8.06 14.48
CA GLY A 122 -11.09 8.34 13.26
C GLY A 122 -10.80 7.32 12.16
N SER A 123 -11.42 7.54 11.01
CA SER A 123 -11.43 6.58 9.92
C SER A 123 -10.29 6.82 8.95
N SER A 124 -9.62 5.74 8.57
CA SER A 124 -8.55 5.81 7.58
C SER A 124 -8.45 4.55 6.75
N VAL A 125 -8.01 4.73 5.51
CA VAL A 125 -7.81 3.66 4.54
C VAL A 125 -6.38 3.73 4.03
N ALA A 126 -5.69 2.60 4.06
CA ALA A 126 -4.39 2.42 3.43
C ALA A 126 -4.50 1.35 2.34
N MET A 127 -3.86 1.60 1.19
CA MET A 127 -3.87 0.69 0.04
C MET A 127 -2.43 0.22 -0.21
N MET A 128 -2.27 -1.08 -0.37
CA MET A 128 -0.98 -1.76 -0.41
C MET A 128 -0.89 -2.68 -1.62
N MET A 129 0.29 -2.71 -2.23
CA MET A 129 0.65 -3.70 -3.23
C MET A 129 2.06 -4.27 -2.97
N ASN A 130 2.31 -5.48 -3.45
CA ASN A 130 3.62 -6.16 -3.37
C ASN A 130 4.21 -6.14 -1.94
N GLY A 131 3.40 -6.55 -0.95
CA GLY A 131 3.82 -6.58 0.46
C GLY A 131 3.97 -5.19 1.08
N GLY A 132 3.31 -4.19 0.53
CA GLY A 132 3.42 -2.80 0.97
C GLY A 132 4.73 -2.11 0.58
N SER A 133 5.45 -2.64 -0.43
CA SER A 133 6.57 -1.89 -1.05
C SER A 133 6.09 -0.62 -1.74
N HIS A 134 4.85 -0.63 -2.24
CA HIS A 134 4.13 0.57 -2.65
C HIS A 134 2.89 0.71 -1.77
N LEU A 135 2.81 1.88 -1.13
CA LEU A 135 1.81 2.20 -0.12
C LEU A 135 1.20 3.56 -0.46
N TYR A 136 -0.13 3.60 -0.56
CA TYR A 136 -0.86 4.85 -0.36
C TYR A 136 -1.14 4.99 1.12
N ASN A 137 -0.53 6.01 1.72
CA ASN A 137 -0.60 6.27 3.15
C ASN A 137 -2.03 6.36 3.67
N PRO A 138 -2.26 6.09 4.96
CA PRO A 138 -3.58 6.20 5.56
C PRO A 138 -4.18 7.58 5.27
N MET A 139 -5.28 7.58 4.52
CA MET A 139 -6.05 8.78 4.18
C MET A 139 -7.49 8.58 4.59
N ASN A 140 -8.25 9.67 4.65
CA ASN A 140 -9.68 9.56 4.97
C ASN A 140 -10.39 8.69 3.90
N PRO A 141 -11.50 8.00 4.24
CA PRO A 141 -12.14 7.06 3.31
C PRO A 141 -12.60 7.67 1.98
N LEU A 142 -13.04 8.94 1.99
CA LEU A 142 -13.49 9.63 0.76
C LEU A 142 -12.34 9.87 -0.21
N GLU A 143 -11.19 10.29 0.30
CA GLU A 143 -9.98 10.49 -0.48
C GLU A 143 -9.45 9.17 -1.03
N ALA A 144 -9.45 8.11 -0.21
CA ALA A 144 -9.07 6.78 -0.67
C ALA A 144 -9.95 6.32 -1.84
N ILE A 145 -11.28 6.47 -1.71
CA ILE A 145 -12.23 6.12 -2.77
C ILE A 145 -11.95 6.88 -4.07
N LYS A 146 -11.67 8.19 -3.99
CA LYS A 146 -11.34 9.01 -5.16
C LYS A 146 -10.06 8.57 -5.86
N ASN A 147 -9.12 7.99 -5.12
CA ASN A 147 -7.81 7.57 -5.64
C ASN A 147 -7.78 6.13 -6.15
N ILE A 148 -8.87 5.35 -6.03
CA ILE A 148 -8.89 3.93 -6.43
C ILE A 148 -8.53 3.72 -7.91
N GLU A 149 -9.06 4.54 -8.80
CA GLU A 149 -8.80 4.43 -10.24
C GLU A 149 -7.31 4.66 -10.55
N SER A 150 -6.75 5.76 -10.05
CA SER A 150 -5.33 6.09 -10.21
C SER A 150 -4.42 5.02 -9.60
N PHE A 151 -4.75 4.54 -8.38
CA PHE A 151 -4.00 3.47 -7.72
C PHE A 151 -4.07 2.16 -8.50
N ALA A 152 -5.24 1.80 -9.04
CA ALA A 152 -5.39 0.60 -9.86
C ALA A 152 -4.56 0.70 -11.15
N ALA A 153 -4.54 1.87 -11.81
CA ALA A 153 -3.72 2.09 -13.00
C ALA A 153 -2.21 1.99 -12.68
N GLU A 154 -1.76 2.63 -11.60
CA GLU A 154 -0.38 2.55 -11.12
C GLU A 154 0.02 1.11 -10.78
N ALA A 155 -0.84 0.38 -10.07
CA ALA A 155 -0.59 -1.01 -9.70
C ALA A 155 -0.43 -1.92 -10.92
N LYS A 156 -1.25 -1.76 -11.96
CA LYS A 156 -1.11 -2.53 -13.22
C LYS A 156 0.25 -2.28 -13.87
N LEU A 157 0.70 -1.03 -13.91
CA LEU A 157 1.99 -0.67 -14.48
C LEU A 157 3.14 -1.29 -13.69
N ILE A 158 3.11 -1.21 -12.36
CA ILE A 158 4.14 -1.80 -11.50
C ILE A 158 4.17 -3.33 -11.66
N TYR A 159 3.01 -4.01 -11.67
CA TYR A 159 2.98 -5.46 -11.90
C TYR A 159 3.54 -5.85 -13.26
N PHE A 160 3.36 -5.03 -14.28
CA PHE A 160 3.95 -5.23 -15.59
C PHE A 160 5.47 -5.02 -15.57
N THR A 161 5.97 -3.94 -14.95
CA THR A 161 7.41 -3.68 -14.86
C THR A 161 8.15 -4.74 -14.05
N ASP A 162 7.49 -5.26 -13.01
CA ASP A 162 8.00 -6.33 -12.15
C ASP A 162 7.88 -7.73 -12.78
N LYS A 163 7.38 -7.81 -14.03
CA LYS A 163 7.14 -9.05 -14.79
C LYS A 163 6.21 -10.04 -14.07
N LYS A 164 5.36 -9.54 -13.17
CA LYS A 164 4.30 -10.32 -12.51
C LYS A 164 3.12 -10.57 -13.44
N ILE A 165 3.02 -9.77 -14.51
CA ILE A 165 2.08 -9.95 -15.62
C ILE A 165 2.82 -9.77 -16.95
N SER A 166 2.40 -10.51 -17.97
CA SER A 166 2.92 -10.41 -19.33
C SER A 166 2.27 -9.24 -20.10
N PRO A 167 2.85 -8.81 -21.25
CA PRO A 167 2.22 -7.81 -22.11
C PRO A 167 0.80 -8.19 -22.56
N LYS A 168 0.57 -9.48 -22.83
CA LYS A 168 -0.75 -10.00 -23.23
C LYS A 168 -1.77 -9.90 -22.10
N GLU A 169 -1.35 -10.14 -20.86
CA GLU A 169 -2.21 -10.00 -19.70
C GLU A 169 -2.51 -8.55 -19.38
N LEU A 170 -1.52 -7.65 -19.51
CA LEU A 170 -1.76 -6.21 -19.40
C LEU A 170 -2.77 -5.73 -20.44
N GLU A 171 -2.66 -6.18 -21.69
CA GLU A 171 -3.62 -5.84 -22.75
C GLU A 171 -5.04 -6.29 -22.40
N LYS A 172 -5.20 -7.54 -21.91
CA LYS A 172 -6.49 -8.03 -21.39
C LYS A 172 -6.98 -7.19 -20.22
N TRP A 173 -6.09 -6.81 -19.31
CA TRP A 173 -6.43 -6.12 -18.07
C TRP A 173 -6.84 -4.65 -18.28
N VAL A 174 -6.30 -4.01 -19.32
CA VAL A 174 -6.69 -2.65 -19.74
C VAL A 174 -8.01 -2.68 -20.51
N LYS A 175 -8.27 -3.72 -21.30
CA LYS A 175 -9.50 -3.87 -22.11
C LYS A 175 -10.68 -4.49 -21.34
N SER A 176 -10.44 -5.12 -20.19
CA SER A 176 -11.46 -5.83 -19.43
C SER A 176 -12.40 -4.87 -18.69
N GLU A 177 -13.71 -5.04 -18.88
CA GLU A 177 -14.76 -4.34 -18.12
C GLU A 177 -15.04 -4.99 -16.74
N ILE A 178 -14.40 -6.12 -16.45
CA ILE A 178 -14.51 -6.87 -15.19
C ILE A 178 -13.15 -7.09 -14.55
N ALA A 179 -13.16 -7.37 -13.24
CA ALA A 179 -11.95 -7.74 -12.52
C ALA A 179 -11.28 -8.96 -13.17
N TYR A 180 -10.00 -8.82 -13.50
CA TYR A 180 -9.21 -9.87 -14.13
C TYR A 180 -8.05 -10.27 -13.21
N LEU A 181 -7.90 -11.58 -13.05
CA LEU A 181 -6.75 -12.19 -12.40
C LEU A 181 -5.78 -12.64 -13.51
N PRO A 182 -4.57 -12.05 -13.60
CA PRO A 182 -3.51 -12.58 -14.44
C PRO A 182 -3.10 -13.98 -13.97
N GLU A 183 -2.73 -14.84 -14.92
CA GLU A 183 -2.10 -16.11 -14.60
C GLU A 183 -0.66 -15.81 -14.19
N THR A 184 -0.37 -15.92 -12.89
CA THR A 184 0.99 -15.71 -12.39
C THR A 184 1.93 -16.76 -13.01
N GLY A 185 2.90 -16.29 -13.81
CA GLY A 185 3.96 -17.13 -14.38
C GLY A 185 5.04 -17.53 -13.38
#